data_AF-A0A812LVX9-F1
#
_entry.id   AF-A0A812LVX9-F1
#
_cell.length_a   1.000
_cell.length_b   1.000
_cell.length_c   1.000
_cell.angle_alpha   90.00
_cell.angle_beta   90.00
_cell.angle_gamma   90.00
#
_symmetry.space_group_name_H-M   'P 1'
#
loop_
_entity.id
_entity.type
_entity.pdbx_description
1 polymer ?
#
loop_
_entity_poly.entity_id
_entity_poly.type
_entity_poly.pdbx_seq_one_letter_code
_entity_poly.pdbx_strand_id
1 'polypeptide(L)'
;MAAPRPATAAEAFGITVRALKIKPRWLQQILEGTKRIEIRKKPCPHKGWISLAATGVLEIQGRALISGSHRLSAAEREEYAGTLEALAYEDPWAWEIEEVELLPSPIAIPSWVARGSVQWLTRERWQRWDDALLRSANSSEMRVRPKE
;
A
#
# COMPACT_ATOMS: atom_id res chain seq x y z
N MET A 1 0.20 13.96 -26.26
CA MET A 1 0.95 14.09 -24.99
C MET A 1 1.45 12.72 -24.60
N ALA A 2 2.73 12.56 -24.27
CA ALA A 2 3.25 11.26 -23.80
C ALA A 2 2.64 10.92 -22.43
N ALA A 3 2.36 9.65 -22.18
CA ALA A 3 1.92 9.20 -20.85
C ALA A 3 3.05 9.47 -19.84
N PRO A 4 2.73 9.92 -18.61
CA PRO A 4 3.76 10.16 -17.59
C PRO A 4 4.49 8.86 -17.24
N ARG A 5 5.80 8.98 -17.00
CA ARG A 5 6.62 7.85 -16.53
C ARG A 5 6.05 7.33 -15.20
N PRO A 6 5.90 6.00 -15.02
CA PRO A 6 5.54 5.43 -13.73
C PRO A 6 6.65 5.68 -12.70
N ALA A 7 6.26 5.95 -11.46
CA ALA A 7 7.20 6.11 -10.36
C ALA A 7 8.03 4.83 -10.14
N THR A 8 9.31 5.02 -9.78
CA THR A 8 10.18 3.94 -9.30
C THR A 8 9.75 3.48 -7.90
N ALA A 9 10.21 2.30 -7.50
CA ALA A 9 10.05 1.78 -6.15
C ALA A 9 10.68 2.72 -5.08
N ALA A 10 11.80 3.37 -5.40
CA ALA A 10 12.43 4.32 -4.48
C ALA A 10 11.55 5.55 -4.23
N GLU A 11 10.97 6.12 -5.29
CA GLU A 11 10.05 7.26 -5.20
C GLU A 11 8.73 6.86 -4.49
N ALA A 12 8.17 5.71 -4.84
CA ALA A 12 6.87 5.25 -4.33
C ALA A 12 6.88 4.94 -2.83
N PHE A 13 7.96 4.32 -2.34
CA PHE A 13 8.04 3.92 -0.94
C PHE A 13 8.76 4.95 -0.06
N GLY A 14 9.71 5.72 -0.61
CA GLY A 14 10.52 6.66 0.18
C GLY A 14 11.18 5.95 1.36
N ILE A 15 10.81 6.36 2.58
CA ILE A 15 11.30 5.78 3.84
C ILE A 15 10.69 4.40 4.17
N THR A 16 9.62 4.00 3.51
CA THR A 16 8.90 2.77 3.83
C THR A 16 9.44 1.59 3.02
N VAL A 17 9.04 0.39 3.42
CA VAL A 17 9.36 -0.86 2.69
C VAL A 17 8.12 -1.62 2.26
N ARG A 18 6.94 -1.20 2.75
CA ARG A 18 5.65 -1.87 2.54
C ARG A 18 4.55 -0.84 2.34
N ALA A 19 3.58 -1.19 1.51
CA ALA A 19 2.35 -0.44 1.37
C ALA A 19 1.16 -1.32 1.76
N LEU A 20 0.32 -0.84 2.66
CA LEU A 20 -0.91 -1.52 3.08
C LEU A 20 -2.04 -1.17 2.12
N LYS A 21 -2.67 -2.18 1.52
CA LYS A 21 -3.88 -2.01 0.73
C LYS A 21 -5.11 -1.92 1.64
N ILE A 22 -5.84 -0.82 1.51
CA ILE A 22 -7.06 -0.52 2.28
C ILE A 22 -8.17 -0.18 1.29
N LYS A 23 -9.43 -0.48 1.61
CA LYS A 23 -10.55 -0.04 0.75
C LYS A 23 -10.66 1.49 0.80
N PRO A 24 -10.99 2.16 -0.32
CA PRO A 24 -10.97 3.63 -0.41
C PRO A 24 -11.69 4.35 0.74
N ARG A 25 -12.91 3.91 1.10
CA ARG A 25 -13.70 4.51 2.19
C ARG A 25 -12.96 4.53 3.54
N TRP A 26 -12.27 3.45 3.90
CA TRP A 26 -11.57 3.36 5.18
C TRP A 26 -10.21 4.06 5.13
N LEU A 27 -9.55 4.04 3.97
CA LEU A 27 -8.32 4.78 3.76
C LEU A 27 -8.56 6.29 3.94
N GLN A 28 -9.63 6.81 3.37
CA GLN A 28 -10.01 8.22 3.54
C GLN A 28 -10.15 8.60 5.01
N GLN A 29 -10.84 7.79 5.81
CA GLN A 29 -10.98 8.03 7.25
C GLN A 29 -9.63 8.02 7.99
N ILE A 30 -8.68 7.18 7.57
CA ILE A 30 -7.32 7.18 8.13
C ILE A 30 -6.58 8.46 7.76
N LEU A 31 -6.64 8.88 6.49
CA LEU A 31 -5.98 10.08 5.97
C LEU A 31 -6.53 11.37 6.59
N GLU A 32 -7.84 11.45 6.82
CA GLU A 32 -8.51 12.54 7.55
C GLU A 32 -8.29 12.47 9.06
N GLY A 33 -7.78 11.33 9.53
CA GLY A 33 -7.50 11.05 10.92
C GLY A 33 -8.71 10.80 11.81
N THR A 34 -9.86 10.51 11.22
CA THR A 34 -11.06 10.08 11.94
C THR A 34 -10.99 8.60 12.33
N LYS A 35 -10.12 7.82 11.67
CA LYS A 35 -9.86 6.41 11.98
C LYS A 35 -8.40 6.20 12.41
N ARG A 36 -8.22 5.62 13.60
CA ARG A 36 -6.91 5.37 14.22
C ARG A 36 -6.55 3.89 14.36
N ILE A 37 -7.46 3.00 14.02
CA ILE A 37 -7.19 1.56 14.00
C ILE A 37 -7.60 0.96 12.67
N GLU A 38 -6.81 0.00 12.17
CA GLU A 38 -7.18 -0.85 11.05
C GLU A 38 -7.51 -2.27 11.54
N ILE A 39 -8.70 -2.77 11.20
CA ILE A 39 -9.19 -4.07 11.70
C ILE A 39 -8.83 -5.17 10.71
N ARG A 40 -8.14 -6.22 11.17
CA ARG A 40 -7.69 -7.35 10.35
C ARG A 40 -7.89 -8.69 11.05
N LYS A 41 -7.88 -9.78 10.30
CA LYS A 41 -8.01 -11.15 10.84
C LYS A 41 -6.77 -11.62 11.64
N LYS A 42 -5.62 -10.99 11.45
CA LYS A 42 -4.32 -11.41 12.01
C LYS A 42 -3.59 -10.22 12.62
N PRO A 43 -2.68 -10.45 13.59
CA PRO A 43 -1.82 -9.39 14.12
C PRO A 43 -0.96 -8.77 13.01
N CYS A 44 -0.57 -7.51 13.18
CA CYS A 44 0.27 -6.83 12.20
C CYS A 44 1.67 -7.46 12.15
N PRO A 45 2.16 -7.93 10.99
CA PRO A 45 3.50 -8.50 10.88
C PRO A 45 4.60 -7.43 10.84
N HIS A 46 4.25 -6.15 11.00
CA HIS A 46 5.17 -5.02 10.84
C HIS A 46 4.83 -3.90 11.83
N LYS A 47 5.88 -3.28 12.37
CA LYS A 47 5.82 -2.07 13.20
C LYS A 47 6.74 -1.03 12.56
N GLY A 48 6.32 0.23 12.54
CA GLY A 48 7.02 1.31 11.85
C GLY A 48 6.23 1.92 10.69
N TRP A 49 6.90 2.77 9.92
CA TRP A 49 6.31 3.53 8.83
C TRP A 49 5.93 2.65 7.63
N ILE A 50 4.69 2.80 7.18
CA ILE A 50 4.13 2.14 6.00
C ILE A 50 3.54 3.15 5.02
N SER A 51 3.52 2.80 3.74
CA SER A 51 2.72 3.52 2.76
C SER A 51 1.27 3.02 2.79
N LEU A 52 0.32 3.89 2.44
CA LEU A 52 -1.11 3.58 2.42
C LEU A 52 -1.62 3.61 0.97
N ALA A 53 -2.16 2.48 0.52
CA ALA A 53 -2.60 2.29 -0.85
C ALA A 53 -4.10 2.00 -0.95
N ALA A 54 -4.77 2.65 -1.89
CA ALA A 54 -6.18 2.43 -2.18
C ALA A 54 -6.37 1.16 -3.04
N THR A 55 -7.14 0.21 -2.52
CA THR A 55 -7.51 -1.00 -3.26
C THR A 55 -8.36 -0.66 -4.48
N GLY A 56 -8.05 -1.23 -5.63
CA GLY A 56 -8.81 -1.03 -6.87
C GLY A 56 -8.52 0.29 -7.60
N VAL A 57 -8.04 1.32 -6.89
CA VAL A 57 -7.65 2.62 -7.46
C VAL A 57 -6.20 2.60 -7.95
N LEU A 58 -5.37 1.72 -7.39
CA LEU A 58 -3.95 1.54 -7.77
C LEU A 58 -3.10 2.77 -7.48
N GLU A 59 -3.27 3.39 -6.31
CA GLU A 59 -2.50 4.57 -5.90
C GLU A 59 -2.06 4.50 -4.45
N ILE A 60 -0.86 5.01 -4.14
CA ILE A 60 -0.41 5.34 -2.79
C ILE A 60 -0.80 6.78 -2.51
N GLN A 61 -1.51 7.02 -1.41
CA GLN A 61 -2.06 8.34 -1.08
C GLN A 61 -1.43 8.96 0.17
N GLY A 62 -0.80 8.15 1.02
CA GLY A 62 -0.23 8.62 2.27
C GLY A 62 0.76 7.64 2.86
N ARG A 63 1.27 8.01 4.03
CA ARG A 63 2.07 7.15 4.92
C ARG A 63 1.51 7.24 6.33
N ALA A 64 1.75 6.21 7.12
CA ALA A 64 1.42 6.22 8.54
C ALA A 64 2.36 5.35 9.34
N LEU A 65 2.43 5.60 10.64
CA LEU A 65 3.15 4.77 11.59
C LEU A 65 2.22 3.68 12.13
N ILE A 66 2.63 2.41 12.02
CA ILE A 66 2.02 1.34 12.81
C ILE A 66 2.77 1.24 14.13
N SER A 67 2.13 1.59 15.23
CA SER A 67 2.73 1.60 16.58
C SER A 67 2.54 0.27 17.32
N GLY A 68 1.44 -0.44 17.05
CA GLY A 68 1.10 -1.66 17.77
C GLY A 68 0.02 -2.50 17.10
N SER A 69 -0.23 -3.67 17.71
CA SER A 69 -1.35 -4.53 17.34
C SER A 69 -1.82 -5.35 18.53
N HIS A 70 -3.14 -5.36 18.74
CA HIS A 70 -3.81 -6.07 19.83
C HIS A 70 -5.11 -6.70 19.36
N ARG A 71 -5.66 -7.60 20.18
CA ARG A 71 -7.03 -8.10 19.98
C ARG A 71 -8.02 -6.99 20.34
N LEU A 72 -9.10 -6.86 19.58
CA LEU A 72 -10.13 -5.87 19.90
C LEU A 72 -10.73 -6.16 21.29
N SER A 73 -10.71 -5.13 22.13
CA SER A 73 -11.43 -5.09 23.40
C SER A 73 -12.95 -5.11 23.18
N ALA A 74 -13.72 -5.36 24.25
CA ALA A 74 -15.18 -5.35 24.18
C ALA A 74 -15.73 -3.98 23.71
N ALA A 75 -15.16 -2.89 24.22
CA ALA A 75 -15.55 -1.52 23.85
C ALA A 75 -15.27 -1.24 22.36
N GLU A 76 -14.10 -1.62 21.84
CA GLU A 76 -13.79 -1.48 20.42
C GLU A 76 -14.70 -2.35 19.55
N ARG A 77 -15.07 -3.56 20.00
CA ARG A 77 -16.01 -4.41 19.25
C ARG A 77 -17.38 -3.75 19.12
N GLU A 78 -17.83 -3.05 20.16
CA GLU A 78 -19.08 -2.29 20.13
C GLU A 78 -18.96 -1.07 19.21
N GLU A 79 -17.88 -0.28 19.34
CA GLU A 79 -17.61 0.89 18.50
C GLU A 79 -17.55 0.53 17.00
N TYR A 80 -16.94 -0.60 16.67
CA TYR A 80 -16.72 -1.04 15.28
C TYR A 80 -17.69 -2.14 14.82
N ALA A 81 -18.81 -2.35 15.51
CA ALA A 81 -19.74 -3.45 15.23
C ALA A 81 -20.16 -3.56 13.75
N GLY A 82 -20.51 -2.43 13.12
CA GLY A 82 -20.89 -2.43 11.69
C GLY A 82 -19.74 -2.75 10.74
N THR A 83 -18.49 -2.49 11.13
CA THR A 83 -17.32 -2.93 10.35
C THR A 83 -17.09 -4.43 10.53
N LEU A 84 -17.28 -4.95 11.74
CA LEU A 84 -17.11 -6.37 12.05
C LEU A 84 -18.15 -7.24 11.36
N GLU A 85 -19.40 -6.81 11.29
CA GLU A 85 -20.48 -7.47 10.54
C GLU A 85 -20.12 -7.64 9.07
N ALA A 86 -19.58 -6.58 8.45
CA ALA A 86 -19.16 -6.60 7.05
C ALA A 86 -17.92 -7.49 6.78
N LEU A 87 -17.08 -7.73 7.79
CA LEU A 87 -15.83 -8.50 7.66
C LEU A 87 -15.98 -9.97 8.04
N ALA A 88 -16.97 -10.32 8.87
CA ALA A 88 -17.21 -11.66 9.39
C ALA A 88 -15.95 -12.32 10.02
N TYR A 89 -15.19 -11.55 10.80
CA TYR A 89 -14.01 -12.04 11.52
C TYR A 89 -14.40 -12.50 12.93
N GLU A 90 -14.10 -13.74 13.29
CA GLU A 90 -14.37 -14.29 14.63
C GLU A 90 -13.48 -13.65 15.72
N ASP A 91 -12.16 -13.57 15.47
CA ASP A 91 -11.18 -13.00 16.39
C ASP A 91 -10.33 -11.91 15.70
N PRO A 92 -10.90 -10.70 15.51
CA PRO A 92 -10.23 -9.61 14.83
C PRO A 92 -9.12 -8.97 15.70
N TRP A 93 -8.12 -8.46 15.01
CA TRP A 93 -7.01 -7.68 15.54
C TRP A 93 -7.12 -6.23 15.08
N ALA A 94 -6.79 -5.32 15.97
CA ALA A 94 -6.62 -3.90 15.70
C ALA A 94 -5.14 -3.64 15.42
N TRP A 95 -4.87 -2.88 14.37
CA TRP A 95 -3.54 -2.35 14.06
C TRP A 95 -3.60 -0.86 14.35
N GLU A 96 -2.82 -0.40 15.32
CA GLU A 96 -2.80 0.98 15.76
C GLU A 96 -2.08 1.84 14.71
N ILE A 97 -2.74 2.92 14.28
CA ILE A 97 -2.26 3.85 13.28
C ILE A 97 -2.05 5.21 13.94
N GLU A 98 -0.79 5.65 13.89
CA GLU A 98 -0.32 6.93 14.38
C GLU A 98 0.32 7.73 13.24
N GLU A 99 0.57 9.02 13.48
CA GLU A 99 1.34 9.92 12.61
C GLU A 99 1.05 9.74 11.11
N VAL A 100 -0.10 10.26 10.66
CA VAL A 100 -0.52 10.13 9.27
C VAL A 100 0.03 11.29 8.43
N GLU A 101 0.77 10.96 7.37
CA GLU A 101 1.30 11.89 6.37
C GLU A 101 0.51 11.72 5.07
N LEU A 102 -0.19 12.77 4.62
CA LEU A 102 -0.80 12.79 3.28
C LEU A 102 0.26 13.13 2.24
N LEU A 103 0.31 12.38 1.14
CA LEU A 103 1.17 12.75 0.02
C LEU A 103 0.55 13.92 -0.75
N PRO A 104 1.34 14.93 -1.13
CA PRO A 104 0.83 16.08 -1.90
C PRO A 104 0.29 15.66 -3.27
N SER A 105 0.82 14.58 -3.84
CA SER A 105 0.33 13.95 -5.07
C SER A 105 0.30 12.43 -4.89
N PRO A 106 -0.83 11.75 -5.21
CA PRO A 106 -0.88 10.29 -5.21
C PRO A 106 0.13 9.67 -6.17
N ILE A 107 0.70 8.53 -5.79
CA ILE A 107 1.67 7.80 -6.59
C ILE A 107 0.99 6.59 -7.22
N ALA A 108 0.90 6.58 -8.55
CA ALA A 108 0.31 5.49 -9.30
C ALA A 108 1.12 4.19 -9.12
N ILE A 109 0.41 3.09 -8.86
CA ILE A 109 0.95 1.75 -8.67
C ILE A 109 0.81 0.99 -9.99
N PRO A 110 1.93 0.50 -10.58
CA PRO A 110 1.87 -0.33 -11.76
C PRO A 110 0.96 -1.55 -11.52
N SER A 111 0.05 -1.82 -12.45
CA SER A 111 -0.94 -2.90 -12.31
C SER A 111 -0.29 -4.25 -11.99
N TRP A 112 0.90 -4.53 -12.55
CA TRP A 112 1.68 -5.74 -12.29
C TRP A 112 2.17 -5.86 -10.83
N VAL A 113 2.59 -4.74 -10.25
CA VAL A 113 2.98 -4.65 -8.83
C VAL A 113 1.75 -4.85 -7.95
N ALA A 114 0.62 -4.27 -8.36
CA ALA A 114 -0.65 -4.39 -7.64
C ALA A 114 -1.27 -5.79 -7.70
N ARG A 115 -0.86 -6.67 -8.63
CA ARG A 115 -1.44 -8.01 -8.81
C ARG A 115 -1.42 -8.85 -7.53
N GLY A 116 -2.52 -9.54 -7.29
CA GLY A 116 -2.71 -10.47 -6.17
C GLY A 116 -3.58 -9.89 -5.06
N SER A 117 -4.32 -10.79 -4.40
CA SER A 117 -5.14 -10.52 -3.20
C SER A 117 -4.30 -10.17 -1.96
N VAL A 118 -2.98 -10.05 -2.12
CA VAL A 118 -2.05 -9.75 -1.03
C VAL A 118 -2.33 -8.36 -0.49
N GLN A 119 -2.58 -8.33 0.81
CA GLN A 119 -2.84 -7.12 1.60
C GLN A 119 -1.66 -6.13 1.59
N TRP A 120 -0.44 -6.63 1.39
CA TRP A 120 0.78 -5.85 1.38
C TRP A 120 1.42 -5.81 -0.01
N LEU A 121 1.82 -4.61 -0.43
CA LEU A 121 2.82 -4.42 -1.48
C LEU A 121 4.18 -4.27 -0.81
N THR A 122 5.23 -4.81 -1.43
CA THR A 122 6.60 -4.67 -0.93
C THR A 122 7.45 -3.88 -1.91
N ARG A 123 8.36 -3.06 -1.38
CA ARG A 123 9.33 -2.30 -2.18
C ARG A 123 10.14 -3.22 -3.09
N GLU A 124 10.59 -4.35 -2.56
CA GLU A 124 11.35 -5.35 -3.30
C GLU A 124 10.60 -5.84 -4.55
N ARG A 125 9.30 -6.11 -4.44
CA ARG A 125 8.50 -6.57 -5.59
C ARG A 125 8.42 -5.51 -6.68
N TRP A 126 8.28 -4.25 -6.29
CA TRP A 126 8.28 -3.12 -7.23
C TRP A 126 9.68 -2.94 -7.85
N GLN A 127 10.74 -3.06 -7.06
CA GLN A 127 12.11 -2.96 -7.56
C GLN A 127 12.41 -4.00 -8.64
N ARG A 128 11.98 -5.26 -8.45
CA ARG A 128 12.14 -6.31 -9.47
C ARG A 128 11.46 -5.96 -10.79
N TRP A 129 10.35 -5.20 -10.75
CA TRP A 129 9.67 -4.70 -11.94
C TRP A 129 10.44 -3.56 -12.60
N ASP A 130 10.94 -2.59 -11.83
CA ASP A 130 11.82 -1.52 -12.33
C ASP A 130 13.05 -2.12 -13.04
N ASP A 131 13.73 -3.08 -12.41
CA ASP A 131 14.91 -3.73 -12.98
C ASP A 131 14.60 -4.49 -14.28
N ALA A 132 13.41 -5.09 -14.38
CA ALA A 132 12.97 -5.78 -15.58
C ALA A 132 12.74 -4.82 -16.74
N LEU A 133 12.14 -3.66 -16.48
CA LEU A 133 11.94 -2.61 -17.49
C LEU A 133 13.27 -2.09 -18.03
N LEU A 134 14.24 -1.84 -17.14
CA LEU A 134 15.58 -1.37 -17.54
C LEU A 134 16.29 -2.39 -18.43
N ARG A 135 16.23 -3.69 -18.10
CA ARG A 135 16.80 -4.76 -18.94
C ARG A 135 16.16 -4.83 -20.32
N SER A 136 14.84 -4.66 -20.41
CA SER A 136 14.13 -4.66 -21.69
C SER A 136 14.52 -3.46 -22.56
N ALA A 137 14.66 -2.27 -21.98
CA ALA A 137 15.07 -1.07 -22.70
C ALA A 137 16.47 -1.23 -23.33
N ASN A 138 17.45 -1.69 -22.54
CA ASN A 138 18.82 -1.90 -23.02
C ASN A 138 18.95 -3.02 -24.07
N SER A 139 18.03 -3.98 -24.08
CA SER A 139 18.02 -5.08 -25.07
C SER A 139 17.47 -4.64 -26.43
N SER A 140 16.62 -3.60 -26.46
CA SER A 140 16.05 -3.06 -27.70
C SER A 140 17.04 -2.18 -28.47
N GLU A 141 17.94 -1.48 -27.78
CA GLU A 141 18.97 -0.64 -28.40
C GLU A 141 20.05 -1.44 -29.15
N MET A 142 20.34 -2.68 -28.73
CA MET A 142 21.32 -3.54 -29.41
C MET A 142 20.87 -4.12 -30.76
N ARG A 143 19.59 -4.00 -31.14
CA ARG A 143 19.07 -4.57 -32.41
C ARG A 143 19.10 -3.60 -33.61
N VAL A 144 19.55 -2.37 -33.42
CA VAL A 144 19.74 -1.41 -34.53
C VAL A 144 21.24 -1.26 -34.81
N ARG A 145 21.85 -2.29 -35.41
CA ARG A 145 23.07 -2.09 -36.19
C ARG A 145 22.67 -1.90 -37.65
N PRO A 146 23.07 -0.81 -38.33
CA PRO A 146 22.79 -0.65 -39.75
C PRO A 146 23.49 -1.77 -40.52
N LYS A 147 22.78 -2.35 -41.51
CA LYS A 147 23.42 -3.13 -42.56
C LYS A 147 24.19 -2.12 -43.42
N GLU A 148 25.52 -2.24 -43.42
CA GLU A 148 26.36 -1.69 -44.48
C GLU A 148 26.06 -2.37 -45.82
#